data_AF-A0A2V9I902-F1
#
_entry.id   AF-A0A2V9I902-F1
#
_cell.length_a   1.000
_cell.length_b   1.000
_cell.length_c   1.000
_cell.angle_alpha   90.00
_cell.angle_beta   90.00
_cell.angle_gamma   90.00
#
_symmetry.space_group_name_H-M   'P 1'
#
loop_
_entity.id
_entity.type
_entity.pdbx_description
1 polymer ?
#
loop_
_entity_poly.entity_id
_entity_poly.type
_entity_poly.pdbx_seq_one_letter_code
_entity_poly.pdbx_strand_id
1 'polypeptide(L)'
;QALAGRDDVARKLGLLGLEAGKMDRLIVVRAPVPGKVVDIAVAPGEYRNDTAAPVITVADLSTVWVAADVPETAIRLIRAGAPVAITLSAFPDRTFSGRVKKIGDLVDRQTRTVKVRAELNNADGQLRPEMFATIRYSRGMRQAIVVPRAALFQQQDRTTVFRERAPGVFEEVTVTVVWQDQRRAAIGTGLGAGDRIVVDGITQLRAY
;
A
#
# COMPACT_ATOMS: atom_id res chain seq x y z
N GLN A 1 9.50 50.75 9.02
CA GLN A 1 9.22 49.46 9.69
C GLN A 1 7.81 49.39 10.32
N ALA A 2 7.15 50.50 10.68
CA ALA A 2 5.79 50.50 11.28
C ALA A 2 4.62 50.20 10.31
N LEU A 3 4.79 50.39 8.99
CA LEU A 3 3.74 50.15 7.99
C LEU A 3 3.53 48.66 7.68
N ALA A 4 4.61 47.87 7.61
CA ALA A 4 4.53 46.43 7.32
C ALA A 4 3.79 45.63 8.42
N GLY A 5 3.88 46.06 9.68
CA GLY A 5 3.14 45.44 10.78
C GLY A 5 1.63 45.72 10.73
N ARG A 6 1.21 46.88 10.19
CA ARG A 6 -0.21 47.21 10.06
C ARG A 6 -0.91 46.35 9.02
N ASP A 7 -0.26 46.07 7.89
CA ASP A 7 -0.84 45.25 6.82
C ASP A 7 -0.96 43.77 7.23
N ASP A 8 -0.04 43.28 8.06
CA ASP A 8 -0.10 41.92 8.59
C ASP A 8 -1.21 41.77 9.63
N VAL A 9 -1.35 42.77 10.52
CA VAL A 9 -2.45 42.84 11.49
C VAL A 9 -3.81 42.97 10.79
N ALA A 10 -3.91 43.78 9.75
CA ALA A 10 -5.14 43.94 8.96
C ALA A 10 -5.53 42.65 8.23
N ARG A 11 -4.56 41.92 7.65
CA ARG A 11 -4.82 40.59 7.06
C ARG A 11 -5.29 39.59 8.10
N LYS A 12 -4.64 39.56 9.26
CA LYS A 12 -5.00 38.65 10.36
C LYS A 12 -6.38 38.96 10.93
N LEU A 13 -6.75 40.24 11.03
CA LEU A 13 -8.10 40.69 11.39
C LEU A 13 -9.14 40.27 10.35
N GLY A 14 -8.84 40.41 9.05
CA GLY A 14 -9.71 39.97 7.96
C GLY A 14 -9.95 38.46 7.94
N LEU A 15 -8.94 37.65 8.22
CA LEU A 15 -9.09 36.18 8.36
C LEU A 15 -9.98 35.79 9.56
N LEU A 16 -10.06 36.62 10.59
CA LEU A 16 -10.92 36.43 11.76
C LEU A 16 -12.31 37.06 11.59
N GLY A 17 -12.59 37.72 10.45
CA GLY A 17 -13.85 38.42 10.20
C GLY A 17 -14.03 39.70 11.03
N LEU A 18 -12.94 40.31 11.50
CA LEU A 18 -12.96 41.48 12.38
C LEU A 18 -12.59 42.76 11.62
N GLU A 19 -13.40 43.81 11.77
CA GLU A 19 -13.10 45.15 11.23
C GLU A 19 -12.32 45.98 12.26
N ALA A 20 -11.23 46.63 11.83
CA ALA A 20 -10.46 47.53 12.69
C ALA A 20 -11.35 48.72 13.13
N GLY A 21 -11.72 48.76 14.40
CA GLY A 21 -12.56 49.83 14.99
C GLY A 21 -13.87 49.34 15.61
N LYS A 22 -14.33 48.11 15.32
CA LYS A 22 -15.43 47.46 16.03
C LYS A 22 -14.86 46.46 17.04
N MET A 23 -14.81 46.88 18.31
CA MET A 23 -14.44 46.01 19.43
C MET A 23 -15.64 45.12 19.78
N ASP A 24 -15.92 44.13 18.95
CA ASP A 24 -16.86 43.08 19.34
C ASP A 24 -16.23 42.24 20.46
N ARG A 25 -16.92 42.17 21.59
CA ARG A 25 -16.45 41.49 22.81
C ARG A 25 -16.43 39.96 22.67
N LEU A 26 -16.99 39.43 21.58
CA LEU A 26 -17.09 38.01 21.26
C LEU A 26 -16.59 37.76 19.83
N ILE A 27 -15.61 36.86 19.67
CA ILE A 27 -15.08 36.46 18.36
C ILE A 27 -15.52 35.01 18.11
N VAL A 28 -16.23 34.76 17.01
CA VAL A 28 -16.62 33.41 16.60
C VAL A 28 -15.56 32.84 15.66
N VAL A 29 -14.76 31.92 16.15
CA VAL A 29 -13.78 31.20 15.33
C VAL A 29 -14.46 30.01 14.66
N ARG A 30 -14.40 29.94 13.33
CA ARG A 30 -14.95 28.83 12.52
C ARG A 30 -13.84 27.98 11.92
N ALA A 31 -14.12 26.70 11.69
CA ALA A 31 -13.19 25.83 10.99
C ALA A 31 -12.98 26.32 9.55
N PRO A 32 -11.74 26.51 9.08
CA PRO A 32 -11.46 26.98 7.73
C PRO A 32 -11.67 25.90 6.66
N VAL A 33 -11.70 24.62 7.07
CA VAL A 33 -11.84 23.45 6.19
C VAL A 33 -12.84 22.46 6.78
N PRO A 34 -13.56 21.70 5.92
CA PRO A 34 -14.34 20.56 6.38
C PRO A 34 -13.39 19.48 6.91
N GLY A 35 -13.76 18.84 8.01
CA GLY A 35 -12.96 17.78 8.61
C GLY A 35 -13.51 17.35 9.97
N LYS A 36 -12.80 16.43 10.62
CA LYS A 36 -13.13 15.96 11.96
C LYS A 36 -12.27 16.68 12.99
N VAL A 37 -12.88 17.09 14.09
CA VAL A 37 -12.13 17.60 15.25
C VAL A 37 -11.35 16.43 15.85
N VAL A 38 -10.02 16.54 15.83
CA VAL A 38 -9.12 15.51 16.39
C VAL A 38 -8.60 15.89 17.76
N ASP A 39 -8.59 17.19 18.09
CA ASP A 39 -8.15 17.69 19.39
C ASP A 39 -8.82 19.03 19.72
N ILE A 40 -9.12 19.25 21.00
CA ILE A 40 -9.64 20.49 21.55
C ILE A 40 -8.76 20.85 22.74
N ALA A 41 -7.91 21.87 22.57
CA ALA A 41 -6.91 22.26 23.56
C ALA A 41 -7.38 23.42 24.45
N VAL A 42 -8.70 23.63 24.56
CA VAL A 42 -9.31 24.73 25.32
C VAL A 42 -10.48 24.25 26.16
N ALA A 43 -10.59 24.77 27.38
CA ALA A 43 -11.74 24.58 28.26
C ALA A 43 -12.58 25.86 28.40
N PRO A 44 -13.91 25.76 28.68
CA PRO A 44 -14.73 26.93 28.98
C PRO A 44 -14.19 27.73 30.17
N GLY A 45 -14.03 29.04 30.00
CA GLY A 45 -13.51 29.95 31.04
C GLY A 45 -11.98 30.04 31.12
N GLU A 46 -11.25 29.32 30.27
CA GLU A 46 -9.79 29.40 30.20
C GLU A 46 -9.33 30.76 29.65
N TYR A 47 -8.45 31.43 30.40
CA TYR A 47 -7.79 32.65 29.95
C TYR A 47 -6.56 32.29 29.12
N ARG A 48 -6.52 32.70 27.85
CA ARG A 48 -5.37 32.49 26.96
C ARG A 48 -4.86 33.81 26.40
N ASN A 49 -3.55 34.02 26.55
CA ASN A 49 -2.82 35.12 25.92
C ASN A 49 -2.00 34.68 24.70
N ASP A 50 -1.75 33.36 24.56
CA ASP A 50 -1.00 32.79 23.46
C ASP A 50 -1.91 32.59 22.24
N THR A 51 -1.58 33.30 21.15
CA THR A 51 -2.28 33.24 19.86
C THR A 51 -1.61 32.30 18.85
N ALA A 52 -0.49 31.67 19.23
CA ALA A 52 0.23 30.72 18.39
C ALA A 52 -0.22 29.28 18.63
N ALA A 53 -0.60 28.94 19.86
CA ALA A 53 -1.11 27.61 20.18
C ALA A 53 -2.47 27.33 19.51
N PRO A 54 -2.66 26.15 18.89
CA PRO A 54 -3.94 25.80 18.27
C PRO A 54 -5.02 25.60 19.34
N VAL A 55 -6.22 26.13 19.07
CA VAL A 55 -7.39 26.00 19.95
C VAL A 55 -8.14 24.69 19.67
N ILE A 56 -8.31 24.37 18.38
CA ILE A 56 -8.96 23.16 17.87
C ILE A 56 -8.14 22.67 16.69
N THR A 57 -7.86 21.37 16.65
CA THR A 57 -7.23 20.72 15.50
C THR A 57 -8.30 20.01 14.69
N VAL A 58 -8.42 20.37 13.42
CA VAL A 58 -9.36 19.76 12.46
C VAL A 58 -8.56 19.04 11.37
N ALA A 59 -8.87 17.77 11.13
CA ALA A 59 -8.22 16.97 10.09
C ALA A 59 -9.24 16.39 9.11
N ASP A 60 -8.96 16.46 7.82
CA ASP A 60 -9.66 15.66 6.82
C ASP A 60 -9.11 14.23 6.88
N LEU A 61 -9.97 13.29 7.28
CA LEU A 61 -9.64 11.88 7.41
C LEU A 61 -10.30 11.02 6.33
N SER A 62 -10.83 11.63 5.25
CA SER A 62 -11.43 10.91 4.12
C SER A 62 -10.45 9.95 3.44
N THR A 63 -9.16 10.30 3.46
CA THR A 63 -8.06 9.45 2.98
C THR A 63 -7.00 9.38 4.06
N VAL A 64 -6.54 8.18 4.38
CA VAL A 64 -5.49 7.95 5.37
C VAL A 64 -4.29 7.29 4.72
N TRP A 65 -3.11 7.54 5.28
CA TRP A 65 -1.88 6.91 4.82
C TRP A 65 -1.38 5.94 5.87
N VAL A 66 -0.92 4.78 5.40
CA VAL A 66 -0.20 3.82 6.22
C VAL A 66 1.27 3.91 5.85
N ALA A 67 2.11 4.20 6.83
CA ALA A 67 3.56 4.18 6.68
C ALA A 67 4.09 2.81 7.12
N ALA A 68 4.91 2.18 6.29
CA ALA A 68 5.63 0.96 6.61
C ALA A 68 7.14 1.20 6.47
N ASP A 69 7.88 0.70 7.45
CA ASP A 69 9.34 0.64 7.41
C ASP A 69 9.76 -0.64 6.68
N VAL A 70 10.31 -0.49 5.48
CA VAL A 70 10.70 -1.62 4.63
C VAL A 70 12.22 -1.76 4.66
N PRO A 71 12.78 -2.94 4.96
CA PRO A 71 14.23 -3.16 4.90
C PRO A 71 14.80 -2.80 3.52
N GLU A 72 15.99 -2.19 3.51
CA GLU A 72 16.69 -1.80 2.28
C GLU A 72 16.80 -2.95 1.27
N THR A 73 17.06 -4.17 1.73
CA THR A 73 17.21 -5.36 0.87
C THR A 73 15.93 -5.73 0.10
N ALA A 74 14.76 -5.37 0.63
CA ALA A 74 13.45 -5.68 0.08
C ALA A 74 12.88 -4.54 -0.78
N ILE A 75 13.46 -3.34 -0.75
CA ILE A 75 12.89 -2.16 -1.44
C ILE A 75 12.74 -2.37 -2.95
N ARG A 76 13.66 -3.14 -3.56
CA ARG A 76 13.65 -3.52 -4.98
C ARG A 76 12.38 -4.25 -5.42
N LEU A 77 11.64 -4.81 -4.46
CA LEU A 77 10.41 -5.55 -4.71
C LEU A 77 9.20 -4.62 -4.80
N ILE A 78 9.26 -3.45 -4.19
CA ILE A 78 8.14 -2.51 -4.07
C ILE A 78 8.23 -1.46 -5.18
N ARG A 79 7.10 -1.13 -5.79
CA ARG A 79 6.99 -0.09 -6.82
C ARG A 79 5.90 0.90 -6.46
N ALA A 80 6.10 2.17 -6.82
CA ALA A 80 5.05 3.17 -6.75
C ALA A 80 3.85 2.73 -7.60
N GLY A 81 2.64 2.97 -7.11
CA GLY A 81 1.39 2.54 -7.73
C GLY A 81 1.04 1.06 -7.54
N ALA A 82 1.93 0.24 -6.98
CA ALA A 82 1.66 -1.17 -6.79
C ALA A 82 0.52 -1.40 -5.78
N PRO A 83 -0.36 -2.39 -6.04
CA PRO A 83 -1.42 -2.74 -5.10
C PRO A 83 -0.84 -3.40 -3.86
N VAL A 84 -1.40 -3.07 -2.71
CA VAL A 84 -1.04 -3.65 -1.41
C VAL A 84 -2.30 -4.03 -0.64
N ALA A 85 -2.22 -5.16 0.07
CA ALA A 85 -3.23 -5.58 1.03
C ALA A 85 -2.83 -5.10 2.42
N ILE A 86 -3.75 -4.52 3.17
CA ILE A 86 -3.46 -3.88 4.46
C ILE A 86 -4.45 -4.41 5.48
N THR A 87 -3.94 -4.89 6.61
CA THR A 87 -4.76 -5.39 7.72
C THR A 87 -4.42 -4.57 8.96
N LEU A 88 -5.42 -4.02 9.63
CA LEU A 88 -5.21 -3.25 10.85
C LEU A 88 -5.37 -4.17 12.06
N SER A 89 -4.57 -3.94 13.10
CA SER A 89 -4.70 -4.70 14.35
C SER A 89 -6.08 -4.51 15.01
N ALA A 90 -6.73 -3.35 14.77
CA ALA A 90 -8.09 -3.07 15.21
C ALA A 90 -9.17 -3.84 14.44
N PHE A 91 -8.87 -4.33 13.23
CA PHE A 91 -9.80 -5.04 12.35
C PHE A 91 -9.11 -6.27 11.73
N PRO A 92 -8.79 -7.30 12.53
CA PRO A 92 -8.00 -8.44 12.05
C PRO A 92 -8.72 -9.24 10.95
N ASP A 93 -10.04 -9.29 10.96
CA ASP A 93 -10.85 -10.05 10.01
C ASP A 93 -11.11 -9.30 8.69
N ARG A 94 -10.64 -8.06 8.56
CA ARG A 94 -10.84 -7.23 7.37
C ARG A 94 -9.51 -6.88 6.72
N THR A 95 -9.47 -7.07 5.40
CA THR A 95 -8.34 -6.63 4.57
C THR A 95 -8.78 -5.44 3.73
N PHE A 96 -8.03 -4.35 3.84
CA PHE A 96 -8.20 -3.14 3.06
C PHE A 96 -7.26 -3.20 1.85
N SER A 97 -7.76 -2.77 0.70
CA SER A 97 -6.93 -2.64 -0.51
C SER A 97 -6.42 -1.20 -0.62
N GLY A 98 -5.10 -1.04 -0.73
CA GLY A 98 -4.47 0.25 -0.91
C GLY A 98 -3.48 0.24 -2.07
N ARG A 99 -2.88 1.40 -2.34
CA ARG A 99 -1.80 1.52 -3.34
C ARG A 99 -0.61 2.24 -2.75
N VAL A 100 0.59 1.84 -3.15
CA VAL A 100 1.83 2.54 -2.76
C VAL A 100 1.82 3.93 -3.41
N LYS A 101 1.72 4.97 -2.59
CA LYS A 101 1.70 6.37 -3.05
C LYS A 101 3.09 6.93 -3.19
N LYS A 102 3.95 6.68 -2.20
CA LYS A 102 5.31 7.23 -2.17
C LYS A 102 6.26 6.25 -1.50
N ILE A 103 7.45 6.13 -2.08
CA ILE A 103 8.60 5.46 -1.50
C ILE A 103 9.57 6.57 -1.08
N GLY A 104 10.12 6.49 0.13
CA GLY A 104 11.09 7.46 0.62
C GLY A 104 12.40 7.40 -0.16
N ASP A 105 13.00 8.56 -0.40
CA ASP A 105 14.25 8.67 -1.16
C ASP A 105 15.51 8.40 -0.30
N LEU A 106 15.33 8.35 1.02
CA LEU A 106 16.39 8.17 2.00
C LEU A 106 16.18 6.88 2.81
N VAL A 107 17.27 6.16 3.05
CA VAL A 107 17.33 5.05 3.98
C VAL A 107 17.59 5.61 5.38
N ASP A 108 16.76 5.22 6.35
CA ASP A 108 17.02 5.48 7.75
C ASP A 108 18.26 4.69 8.18
N ARG A 109 19.30 5.40 8.64
CA ARG A 109 20.60 4.77 8.97
C ARG A 109 20.54 3.94 10.25
N GLN A 110 19.62 4.24 11.16
CA GLN A 110 19.51 3.54 12.44
C GLN A 110 18.80 2.21 12.25
N THR A 111 17.69 2.20 11.52
CA THR A 111 16.87 0.99 11.32
C THR A 111 17.20 0.24 10.03
N ARG A 112 17.98 0.85 9.11
CA ARG A 112 18.25 0.33 7.76
C ARG A 112 16.97 0.06 6.96
N THR A 113 15.97 0.92 7.14
CA THR A 113 14.67 0.84 6.46
C THR A 113 14.41 2.06 5.60
N VAL A 114 13.58 1.88 4.58
CA VAL A 114 13.01 2.94 3.75
C VAL A 114 11.54 3.08 4.10
N LYS A 115 11.08 4.31 4.33
CA LYS A 115 9.68 4.59 4.60
C LYS A 115 8.84 4.50 3.33
N VAL A 116 7.88 3.60 3.30
CA VAL A 116 6.91 3.44 2.21
C VAL A 116 5.54 3.88 2.71
N ARG A 117 4.86 4.75 1.95
CA ARG A 117 3.51 5.22 2.25
C ARG A 117 2.51 4.61 1.27
N ALA A 118 1.51 3.94 1.81
CA ALA A 118 0.36 3.44 1.07
C ALA A 118 -0.88 4.27 1.39
N GLU A 119 -1.68 4.56 0.38
CA GLU A 119 -2.92 5.32 0.49
C GLU A 119 -4.12 4.38 0.62
N LEU A 120 -5.00 4.67 1.60
CA LEU A 120 -6.25 3.96 1.83
C LEU A 120 -7.40 4.95 1.84
N ASN A 121 -8.48 4.58 1.17
CA ASN A 121 -9.74 5.28 1.27
C ASN A 121 -10.37 4.99 2.65
N ASN A 122 -10.86 6.04 3.31
CA ASN A 122 -11.51 6.00 4.60
C ASN A 122 -12.88 6.68 4.55
N ALA A 123 -13.64 6.48 3.47
CA ALA A 123 -14.99 7.04 3.30
C ALA A 123 -15.93 6.71 4.48
N ASP A 124 -15.80 5.52 5.07
CA ASP A 124 -16.61 5.09 6.22
C ASP A 124 -16.13 5.70 7.57
N GLY A 125 -15.00 6.42 7.59
CA GLY A 125 -14.44 7.07 8.77
C GLY A 125 -13.97 6.12 9.88
N GLN A 126 -13.82 4.83 9.58
CA GLN A 126 -13.47 3.79 10.55
C GLN A 126 -11.97 3.73 10.84
N LEU A 127 -11.14 4.09 9.87
CA LEU A 127 -9.69 4.14 10.02
C LEU A 127 -9.31 5.41 10.79
N ARG A 128 -8.53 5.24 11.85
CA ARG A 128 -8.03 6.36 12.66
C ARG A 128 -6.52 6.46 12.55
N PRO A 129 -5.95 7.68 12.62
CA PRO A 129 -4.50 7.86 12.76
C PRO A 129 -3.95 7.08 13.96
N GLU A 130 -2.64 6.81 13.94
CA GLU A 130 -1.92 6.06 14.99
C GLU A 130 -2.35 4.60 15.19
N MET A 131 -3.24 4.05 14.36
CA MET A 131 -3.54 2.63 14.35
C MET A 131 -2.37 1.82 13.78
N PHE A 132 -2.08 0.68 14.40
CA PHE A 132 -1.13 -0.28 13.86
C PHE A 132 -1.74 -1.04 12.67
N ALA A 133 -0.96 -1.14 11.60
CA ALA A 133 -1.34 -1.83 10.38
C ALA A 133 -0.18 -2.67 9.85
N THR A 134 -0.53 -3.83 9.29
CA THR A 134 0.39 -4.71 8.58
C THR A 134 0.14 -4.56 7.09
N ILE A 135 1.18 -4.20 6.33
CA ILE A 135 1.12 -4.16 4.87
C ILE A 135 1.65 -5.48 4.31
N ARG A 136 0.82 -6.16 3.53
CA ARG A 136 1.19 -7.32 2.71
C ARG A 136 1.33 -6.89 1.26
N TYR A 137 2.57 -6.91 0.78
CA TYR A 137 2.86 -6.75 -0.63
C TYR A 137 2.78 -8.09 -1.34
N SER A 138 1.92 -8.19 -2.35
CA SER A 138 1.93 -9.33 -3.27
C SER A 138 2.78 -8.96 -4.46
N ARG A 139 3.90 -9.66 -4.66
CA ARG A 139 4.65 -9.62 -5.92
C ARG A 139 3.64 -9.94 -7.01
N GLY A 140 3.35 -9.00 -7.90
CA GLY A 140 2.38 -9.21 -8.99
C GLY A 140 2.61 -10.59 -9.58
N MET A 141 1.58 -11.45 -9.49
CA MET A 141 1.61 -12.77 -10.13
C MET A 141 1.95 -12.50 -11.59
N ARG A 142 3.15 -12.89 -12.02
CA ARG A 142 3.33 -13.13 -13.44
C ARG A 142 2.28 -14.18 -13.76
N GLN A 143 1.41 -13.90 -14.72
CA GLN A 143 0.56 -14.95 -15.26
C GLN A 143 1.49 -16.07 -15.68
N ALA A 144 1.39 -17.18 -14.97
CA ALA A 144 2.27 -18.33 -15.12
C ALA A 144 1.36 -19.53 -15.24
N ILE A 145 1.72 -20.42 -16.15
CA ILE A 145 0.96 -21.66 -16.36
C ILE A 145 1.23 -22.55 -15.17
N VAL A 146 0.19 -22.99 -14.49
CA VAL A 146 0.32 -23.87 -13.34
C VAL A 146 0.04 -25.30 -13.78
N VAL A 147 1.02 -26.16 -13.56
CA VAL A 147 0.94 -27.58 -13.87
C VAL A 147 1.04 -28.40 -12.59
N PRO A 148 0.45 -29.61 -12.52
CA PRO A 148 0.71 -30.54 -11.43
C PRO A 148 2.21 -30.88 -11.37
N ARG A 149 2.77 -30.97 -10.17
CA ARG A 149 4.20 -31.31 -10.00
C ARG A 149 4.55 -32.67 -10.61
N ALA A 150 3.61 -33.61 -10.62
CA ALA A 150 3.78 -34.94 -11.22
C ALA A 150 4.05 -34.91 -12.75
N ALA A 151 3.70 -33.82 -13.44
CA ALA A 151 3.99 -33.65 -14.86
C ALA A 151 5.42 -33.19 -15.17
N LEU A 152 6.19 -32.77 -14.14
CA LEU A 152 7.55 -32.29 -14.32
C LEU A 152 8.56 -33.42 -14.25
N PHE A 153 9.47 -33.44 -15.22
CA PHE A 153 10.59 -34.36 -15.27
C PHE A 153 11.89 -33.59 -15.11
N GLN A 154 12.63 -33.86 -14.04
CA GLN A 154 14.00 -33.36 -13.90
C GLN A 154 14.97 -34.35 -14.54
N GLN A 155 15.68 -33.90 -15.56
CA GLN A 155 16.78 -34.62 -16.17
C GLN A 155 18.05 -33.79 -16.05
N GLN A 156 18.98 -34.24 -15.20
CA GLN A 156 20.22 -33.53 -14.88
C GLN A 156 19.92 -32.07 -14.49
N ASP A 157 20.28 -31.11 -15.35
CA ASP A 157 20.10 -29.67 -15.14
C ASP A 157 18.86 -29.06 -15.80
N ARG A 158 18.00 -29.88 -16.45
CA ARG A 158 16.81 -29.40 -17.16
C ARG A 158 15.54 -29.99 -16.56
N THR A 159 14.49 -29.15 -16.51
CA THR A 159 13.13 -29.62 -16.22
C THR A 159 12.35 -29.66 -17.52
N THR A 160 11.73 -30.79 -17.83
CA THR A 160 10.97 -31.02 -19.05
C THR A 160 9.54 -31.46 -18.72
N VAL A 161 8.64 -31.27 -19.69
CA VAL A 161 7.26 -31.74 -19.67
C VAL A 161 6.95 -32.37 -21.02
N PHE A 162 6.05 -33.35 -21.06
CA PHE A 162 5.53 -33.90 -22.31
C PHE A 162 4.23 -33.19 -22.69
N ARG A 163 4.25 -32.48 -23.82
CA ARG A 163 3.07 -31.82 -24.38
C ARG A 163 2.49 -32.66 -25.51
N GLU A 164 1.19 -32.86 -25.50
CA GLU A 164 0.46 -33.50 -26.60
C GLU A 164 0.24 -32.50 -27.73
N ARG A 165 0.79 -32.79 -28.92
CA ARG A 165 0.65 -31.91 -30.11
C ARG A 165 -0.49 -32.36 -31.04
N ALA A 166 -0.76 -33.66 -31.05
CA ALA A 166 -1.89 -34.32 -31.71
C ALA A 166 -2.24 -35.57 -30.89
N PRO A 167 -3.44 -36.16 -31.05
CA PRO A 167 -3.83 -37.35 -30.29
C PRO A 167 -2.76 -38.45 -30.35
N GLY A 168 -2.15 -38.75 -29.19
CA GLY A 168 -1.09 -39.77 -29.07
C GLY A 168 0.29 -39.37 -29.57
N VAL A 169 0.50 -38.12 -30.02
CA VAL A 169 1.80 -37.59 -30.44
C VAL A 169 2.29 -36.60 -29.38
N PHE A 170 3.37 -36.96 -28.70
CA PHE A 170 3.93 -36.20 -27.60
C PHE A 170 5.29 -35.60 -27.96
N GLU A 171 5.50 -34.39 -27.49
CA GLU A 171 6.74 -33.62 -27.68
C GLU A 171 7.33 -33.30 -26.31
N GLU A 172 8.62 -33.58 -26.12
CA GLU A 172 9.34 -33.16 -24.91
C GLU A 172 9.69 -31.67 -25.01
N VAL A 173 9.23 -30.89 -24.03
CA VAL A 173 9.45 -29.45 -23.99
C VAL A 173 10.20 -29.09 -22.72
N THR A 174 11.33 -28.39 -22.87
CA THR A 174 12.06 -27.83 -21.72
C THR A 174 11.33 -26.63 -21.16
N VAL A 175 11.09 -26.64 -19.85
CA VAL A 175 10.36 -25.59 -19.13
C VAL A 175 11.22 -24.95 -18.06
N THR A 176 10.97 -23.66 -17.81
CA THR A 176 11.57 -22.95 -16.67
C THR A 176 10.55 -22.86 -15.53
N VAL A 177 10.84 -23.50 -14.40
CA VAL A 177 10.00 -23.44 -13.20
C VAL A 177 10.32 -22.17 -12.42
N VAL A 178 9.31 -21.32 -12.17
CA VAL A 178 9.48 -20.05 -11.43
C VAL A 178 9.03 -20.17 -9.97
N TRP A 179 8.19 -21.15 -9.66
CA TRP A 179 7.74 -21.47 -8.31
C TRP A 179 7.20 -22.90 -8.29
N GLN A 180 7.36 -23.61 -7.17
CA GLN A 180 6.76 -24.94 -6.97
C GLN A 180 6.45 -25.17 -5.49
N ASP A 181 5.39 -25.95 -5.22
CA ASP A 181 5.07 -26.52 -3.91
C ASP A 181 4.98 -28.05 -4.01
N GLN A 182 4.40 -28.70 -2.99
CA GLN A 182 4.28 -30.16 -2.98
C GLN A 182 3.35 -30.73 -4.06
N ARG A 183 2.40 -29.94 -4.59
CA ARG A 183 1.34 -30.39 -5.51
C ARG A 183 1.42 -29.76 -6.90
N ARG A 184 1.93 -28.53 -7.01
CA ARG A 184 1.84 -27.68 -8.20
C ARG A 184 3.16 -26.97 -8.46
N ALA A 185 3.37 -26.63 -9.74
CA ALA A 185 4.48 -25.82 -10.18
C ALA A 185 4.00 -24.76 -11.17
N ALA A 186 4.52 -23.54 -11.03
CA ALA A 186 4.30 -22.44 -11.95
C ALA A 186 5.44 -22.39 -12.97
N ILE A 187 5.07 -22.41 -14.25
CA ILE A 187 5.98 -22.39 -15.40
C ILE A 187 6.11 -20.97 -15.92
N GLY A 188 7.36 -20.51 -16.03
CA GLY A 188 7.70 -19.20 -16.56
C GLY A 188 7.79 -19.17 -18.09
N THR A 189 8.44 -20.17 -18.68
CA THR A 189 8.61 -20.32 -20.14
C THR A 189 8.50 -21.79 -20.54
N GLY A 190 8.11 -22.03 -21.80
CA GLY A 190 8.06 -23.37 -22.41
C GLY A 190 6.65 -23.92 -22.61
N LEU A 191 5.62 -23.34 -21.98
CA LEU A 191 4.23 -23.75 -22.17
C LEU A 191 3.35 -22.56 -22.57
N GLY A 192 2.29 -22.84 -23.35
CA GLY A 192 1.23 -21.92 -23.71
C GLY A 192 -0.11 -22.28 -23.06
N ALA A 193 -1.00 -21.29 -22.91
CA ALA A 193 -2.35 -21.53 -22.39
C ALA A 193 -3.12 -22.46 -23.34
N GLY A 194 -3.69 -23.55 -22.80
CA GLY A 194 -4.39 -24.57 -23.59
C GLY A 194 -3.54 -25.78 -23.98
N ASP A 195 -2.23 -25.77 -23.70
CA ASP A 195 -1.36 -26.93 -23.92
C ASP A 195 -1.83 -28.12 -23.05
N ARG A 196 -2.03 -29.28 -23.68
CA ARG A 196 -2.30 -30.54 -22.99
C ARG A 196 -0.99 -31.19 -22.61
N ILE A 197 -0.85 -31.51 -21.33
CA ILE A 197 0.36 -32.13 -20.78
C ILE A 197 0.03 -33.49 -20.18
N VAL A 198 0.99 -34.39 -20.23
CA VAL A 198 0.89 -35.69 -19.57
C VAL A 198 1.13 -35.50 -18.06
N VAL A 199 0.24 -36.06 -17.24
CA VAL A 199 0.30 -36.01 -15.77
C VAL A 199 0.51 -37.39 -15.13
N ASP A 200 0.26 -38.46 -15.87
CA ASP A 200 0.35 -39.85 -15.41
C ASP A 200 0.84 -40.76 -16.56
N GLY A 201 1.55 -41.85 -16.24
CA GLY A 201 2.05 -42.82 -17.23
C GLY A 201 3.32 -42.41 -17.99
N ILE A 202 4.03 -41.36 -17.60
CA ILE A 202 5.22 -40.85 -18.32
C ILE A 202 6.35 -41.90 -18.42
N THR A 203 6.46 -42.81 -17.46
CA THR A 203 7.44 -43.91 -17.53
C THR A 203 7.21 -44.85 -18.72
N GLN A 204 5.96 -44.98 -19.21
CA GLN A 204 5.64 -45.82 -20.37
C GLN A 204 5.94 -45.13 -21.71
N LEU A 205 5.95 -43.80 -21.74
CA LEU A 205 6.21 -43.02 -22.95
C LEU A 205 7.67 -43.09 -23.43
N ARG A 206 8.60 -43.46 -22.53
CA ARG A 206 10.02 -43.66 -22.84
C ARG A 206 10.37 -45.06 -23.33
N ALA A 207 9.40 -45.98 -23.38
CA ALA A 207 9.62 -47.38 -23.74
C ALA A 207 9.41 -47.67 -25.25
N TYR A 208 9.14 -46.64 -26.05
CA TYR A 208 9.02 -46.68 -27.52
C TYR A 208 9.86 -45.57 -28.13
#